data_AF-A0A356X299-F1
#
_entry.id   AF-A0A356X299-F1
#
_cell.length_a   1.000
_cell.length_b   1.000
_cell.length_c   1.000
_cell.angle_alpha   90.00
_cell.angle_beta   90.00
_cell.angle_gamma   90.00
#
_symmetry.space_group_name_H-M   'P 1'
#
loop_
_entity.id
_entity.type
_entity.pdbx_description
1 polymer ?
#
loop_
_entity_poly.entity_id
_entity_poly.type
_entity_poly.pdbx_seq_one_letter_code
_entity_poly.pdbx_strand_id
1 'polypeptide(L)'
;MKKSLLHISGLTKSFDQSGPVVNQVGFEVKEDEIFALLGPSGCGKTTTLRLIAGFEHCEDGEIHIEGELVESPGVHLSPQKRKVGFVFQDYALFPHMNALENVAFGLKEVERKKRPVLAEEVLCRTGMEKYKH
;
A
#
# COMPACT_ATOMS: atom_id res chain seq x y z
N MET A 1 -6.34 -21.64 -13.34
CA MET A 1 -6.22 -20.20 -13.64
C MET A 1 -5.69 -19.52 -12.37
N LYS A 2 -4.76 -18.56 -12.47
CA LYS A 2 -4.28 -17.84 -11.28
C LYS A 2 -5.41 -17.01 -10.68
N LYS A 3 -5.52 -16.99 -9.35
CA LYS A 3 -6.54 -16.26 -8.61
C LYS A 3 -6.25 -14.76 -8.64
N SER A 4 -7.32 -13.96 -8.68
CA SER A 4 -7.27 -12.50 -8.60
C SER A 4 -6.86 -12.06 -7.18
N LEU A 5 -5.81 -11.25 -7.07
CA LEU A 5 -5.38 -10.68 -5.79
C LEU A 5 -5.96 -9.27 -5.60
N LEU A 6 -5.98 -8.47 -6.66
CA LEU A 6 -6.53 -7.11 -6.67
C LEU A 6 -7.38 -6.93 -7.92
N HIS A 7 -8.60 -6.45 -7.74
CA HIS A 7 -9.48 -6.09 -8.85
C HIS A 7 -10.02 -4.67 -8.63
N ILE A 8 -9.88 -3.83 -9.66
CA ILE A 8 -10.34 -2.45 -9.68
C ILE A 8 -11.24 -2.24 -10.87
N SER A 9 -12.38 -1.59 -10.67
CA SER A 9 -13.35 -1.30 -11.72
C SER A 9 -13.92 0.12 -11.58
N GLY A 10 -13.83 0.92 -12.65
CA GLY A 10 -14.49 2.23 -12.74
C GLY A 10 -13.98 3.27 -11.73
N LEU A 11 -12.79 3.07 -11.15
CA LEU A 11 -12.32 3.87 -10.04
C LEU A 11 -12.17 5.34 -10.43
N THR A 12 -12.86 6.22 -9.72
CA THR A 12 -12.88 7.66 -9.99
C THR A 12 -12.58 8.45 -8.73
N LYS A 13 -11.75 9.50 -8.85
CA LYS A 13 -11.38 10.40 -7.77
C LYS A 13 -11.06 11.79 -8.28
N SER A 14 -11.70 12.78 -7.70
CA SER A 14 -11.43 14.21 -7.86
C SER A 14 -11.00 14.82 -6.52
N PHE A 15 -10.35 15.99 -6.57
CA PHE A 15 -10.01 16.77 -5.36
C PHE A 15 -10.60 18.18 -5.39
N ASP A 16 -10.88 18.69 -6.59
CA ASP A 16 -11.41 20.02 -6.84
C ASP A 16 -12.30 20.02 -8.10
N GLN A 17 -12.69 21.20 -8.54
CA GLN A 17 -13.52 21.39 -9.74
C GLN A 17 -12.73 21.24 -11.05
N SER A 18 -11.42 20.97 -10.99
CA SER A 18 -10.56 20.82 -12.18
C SER A 18 -10.79 19.48 -12.89
N GLY A 19 -11.56 18.58 -12.29
CA GLY A 19 -11.94 17.28 -12.84
C GLY A 19 -11.25 16.09 -12.15
N PRO A 20 -11.50 14.86 -12.64
CA PRO A 20 -11.00 13.65 -12.03
C PRO A 20 -9.49 13.47 -12.23
N VAL A 21 -8.77 13.26 -11.13
CA VAL A 21 -7.34 12.87 -11.12
C VAL A 21 -7.16 11.38 -11.41
N VAL A 22 -8.14 10.57 -11.00
CA VAL A 22 -8.30 9.17 -11.41
C VAL A 22 -9.67 9.10 -12.07
N ASN A 23 -9.75 8.62 -13.31
CA ASN A 23 -10.98 8.65 -14.10
C ASN A 23 -11.28 7.26 -14.67
N GLN A 24 -12.29 6.59 -14.12
CA GLN A 24 -12.77 5.28 -14.60
C GLN A 24 -11.65 4.24 -14.77
N VAL A 25 -10.68 4.23 -13.86
CA VAL A 25 -9.55 3.29 -13.93
C VAL A 25 -10.02 1.88 -13.57
N GLY A 26 -9.62 0.89 -14.37
CA GLY A 26 -9.88 -0.50 -14.09
C GLY A 26 -8.75 -1.40 -14.54
N PHE A 27 -8.39 -2.35 -13.69
CA PHE A 27 -7.38 -3.38 -13.97
C PHE A 27 -7.46 -4.50 -12.93
N GLU A 28 -6.81 -5.62 -13.24
CA GLU A 28 -6.69 -6.78 -12.37
C GLU A 28 -5.21 -7.11 -12.16
N VAL A 29 -4.83 -7.49 -10.93
CA VAL A 29 -3.51 -8.04 -10.59
C VAL A 29 -3.71 -9.41 -9.97
N LYS A 30 -3.01 -10.41 -10.49
CA LYS A 30 -3.11 -11.80 -10.04
C LYS A 30 -2.13 -12.10 -8.91
N GLU A 31 -2.38 -13.20 -8.20
CA GLU A 31 -1.41 -13.72 -7.22
C GLU A 31 -0.04 -13.98 -7.89
N ASP A 32 1.02 -13.60 -7.17
CA ASP A 32 2.43 -13.63 -7.60
C ASP A 32 2.76 -12.81 -8.86
N GLU A 33 1.96 -11.79 -9.17
CA GLU A 33 2.22 -10.87 -10.28
C GLU A 33 2.97 -9.61 -9.81
N ILE A 34 3.98 -9.20 -10.58
CA ILE A 34 4.61 -7.88 -10.43
C ILE A 34 3.90 -6.93 -11.39
N PHE A 35 3.11 -6.02 -10.85
CA PHE A 35 2.41 -4.99 -11.61
C PHE A 35 3.07 -3.62 -11.43
N ALA A 36 3.18 -2.86 -12.53
CA ALA A 36 3.73 -1.50 -12.50
C ALA A 36 2.75 -0.52 -13.14
N LEU A 37 2.44 0.57 -12.42
CA LEU A 37 1.63 1.67 -12.94
C LEU A 37 2.55 2.80 -13.43
N LEU A 38 2.54 3.05 -14.74
CA LEU A 38 3.44 4.00 -15.42
C LEU A 38 2.67 5.15 -16.06
N GLY A 39 3.29 6.34 -16.09
CA GLY A 39 2.70 7.53 -16.69
C GLY A 39 3.39 8.83 -16.25
N PRO A 40 3.10 9.97 -16.90
CA PRO A 40 3.74 11.26 -16.60
C PRO A 40 3.42 11.77 -15.20
N SER A 41 4.17 12.78 -14.72
CA SER A 41 3.84 13.43 -13.44
C SER A 41 2.41 13.97 -13.46
N GLY A 42 1.69 13.84 -12.34
CA GLY A 42 0.30 14.30 -12.23
C GLY A 42 -0.78 13.37 -12.80
N CYS A 43 -0.44 12.26 -13.48
CA CYS A 43 -1.46 11.38 -14.09
C CYS A 43 -2.22 10.46 -13.10
N GLY A 44 -2.21 10.75 -11.80
CA GLY A 44 -3.01 10.00 -10.81
C GLY A 44 -2.40 8.69 -10.28
N LYS A 45 -1.12 8.38 -10.54
CA LYS A 45 -0.47 7.14 -10.05
C LYS A 45 -0.49 7.02 -8.52
N THR A 46 0.08 8.03 -7.86
CA THR A 46 0.16 8.07 -6.40
C THR A 46 -1.23 8.07 -5.79
N THR A 47 -2.19 8.77 -6.40
CA THR A 47 -3.60 8.76 -5.99
C THR A 47 -4.22 7.36 -6.11
N THR A 48 -3.97 6.65 -7.21
CA THR A 48 -4.44 5.27 -7.41
C THR A 48 -3.88 4.33 -6.34
N LEU A 49 -2.58 4.41 -6.06
CA LEU A 49 -1.94 3.61 -5.01
C LEU A 49 -2.48 3.94 -3.61
N ARG A 50 -2.76 5.22 -3.33
CA ARG A 50 -3.37 5.65 -2.06
C ARG A 50 -4.82 5.21 -1.92
N LEU A 51 -5.60 5.18 -3.00
CA LEU A 51 -6.96 4.62 -3.03
C LEU A 51 -6.94 3.12 -2.70
N ILE A 52 -6.02 2.35 -3.31
CA ILE A 52 -5.84 0.92 -3.01
C ILE A 52 -5.50 0.71 -1.54
N ALA A 53 -4.54 1.47 -1.02
CA ALA A 53 -4.11 1.41 0.37
C ALA A 53 -5.13 1.94 1.38
N GLY A 54 -6.19 2.63 0.93
CA GLY A 54 -7.23 3.22 1.78
C GLY A 54 -6.86 4.56 2.41
N PHE A 55 -5.84 5.26 1.91
CA PHE A 55 -5.50 6.62 2.34
C PHE A 55 -6.34 7.69 1.64
N GLU A 56 -7.04 7.34 0.57
CA GLU A 56 -8.02 8.17 -0.11
C GLU A 56 -9.32 7.37 -0.26
N HIS A 57 -10.43 8.09 -0.44
CA HIS A 57 -11.75 7.52 -0.74
C HIS A 57 -12.11 7.75 -2.20
N CYS A 58 -12.72 6.75 -2.85
CA CYS A 58 -13.21 6.91 -4.22
C CYS A 58 -14.55 7.67 -4.24
N GLU A 59 -14.83 8.31 -5.37
CA GLU A 59 -16.15 8.90 -5.67
C GLU A 59 -17.05 7.90 -6.40
N ASP A 60 -16.45 7.01 -7.18
CA ASP A 60 -17.12 5.97 -7.95
C ASP A 60 -16.18 4.79 -8.19
N GLY A 61 -16.74 3.65 -8.58
CA GLY A 61 -16.04 2.40 -8.81
C GLY A 61 -15.83 1.57 -7.55
N GLU A 62 -15.08 0.48 -7.69
CA GLU A 62 -14.86 -0.49 -6.61
C GLU A 62 -13.42 -0.99 -6.59
N ILE A 63 -12.95 -1.35 -5.39
CA ILE A 63 -11.69 -2.06 -5.16
C ILE A 63 -11.98 -3.33 -4.36
N HIS A 64 -11.53 -4.46 -4.89
CA HIS A 64 -11.56 -5.76 -4.22
C HIS A 64 -10.15 -6.27 -3.99
N ILE A 65 -9.86 -6.75 -2.78
CA ILE A 65 -8.57 -7.36 -2.41
C ILE A 65 -8.84 -8.77 -1.91
N GLU A 66 -8.19 -9.77 -2.50
CA GLU A 66 -8.45 -11.19 -2.23
C GLU A 66 -9.93 -11.61 -2.38
N GLY A 67 -10.72 -10.84 -3.15
CA GLY A 67 -12.16 -11.03 -3.32
C GLY A 67 -13.04 -10.34 -2.28
N GLU A 68 -12.46 -9.63 -1.31
CA GLU A 68 -13.20 -8.79 -0.35
C GLU A 68 -13.36 -7.36 -0.90
N LEU A 69 -14.58 -6.83 -0.91
CA LEU A 69 -14.85 -5.43 -1.25
C LEU A 69 -14.28 -4.52 -0.15
N VAL A 70 -13.28 -3.71 -0.50
CA VAL A 70 -12.61 -2.80 0.45
C VAL A 70 -12.92 -1.32 0.23
N GLU A 71 -13.41 -0.96 -0.96
CA GLU A 71 -13.76 0.42 -1.33
C GLU A 71 -14.89 0.42 -2.35
N SER A 72 -15.92 1.24 -2.11
CA SER A 72 -16.95 1.66 -3.07
C SER A 72 -17.65 2.92 -2.54
N PRO A 73 -18.55 3.58 -3.31
CA PRO A 73 -19.45 4.57 -2.74
C PRO A 73 -20.23 3.99 -1.55
N GLY A 74 -20.01 4.54 -0.36
CA GLY A 74 -20.63 4.08 0.89
C GLY A 74 -19.91 2.93 1.61
N VAL A 75 -18.83 2.37 1.05
CA VAL A 75 -18.00 1.33 1.68
C VAL A 75 -16.55 1.78 1.73
N HIS A 76 -15.96 1.77 2.92
CA HIS A 76 -14.54 2.06 3.08
C HIS A 76 -13.94 1.22 4.21
N LEU A 77 -13.04 0.32 3.85
CA LEU A 77 -12.23 -0.41 4.81
C LEU A 77 -10.97 0.41 5.14
N SER A 78 -10.67 0.63 6.42
CA SER A 78 -9.49 1.43 6.81
C SER A 78 -8.17 0.77 6.39
N PRO A 79 -7.08 1.52 6.14
CA PRO A 79 -5.81 0.97 5.66
C PRO A 79 -5.31 -0.25 6.43
N GLN A 80 -5.41 -0.22 7.76
CA GLN A 80 -4.89 -1.27 8.64
C GLN A 80 -5.66 -2.59 8.52
N LYS A 81 -6.88 -2.55 7.98
CA LYS A 81 -7.74 -3.73 7.77
C LYS A 81 -7.60 -4.33 6.37
N ARG A 82 -7.00 -3.60 5.42
CA ARG A 82 -6.85 -4.05 4.02
C ARG A 82 -5.73 -5.08 3.81
N LYS A 83 -4.91 -5.34 4.83
CA LYS A 83 -3.74 -6.25 4.75
C LYS A 83 -2.75 -5.89 3.63
N VAL A 84 -2.67 -4.60 3.26
CA VAL A 84 -1.75 -4.08 2.24
C VAL A 84 -0.52 -3.48 2.93
N GLY A 85 0.67 -3.90 2.50
CA GLY A 85 1.91 -3.18 2.80
C GLY A 85 2.06 -1.97 1.89
N PHE A 86 2.32 -0.79 2.44
CA PHE A 86 2.47 0.45 1.68
C PHE A 86 3.80 1.13 2.00
N VAL A 87 4.55 1.49 0.96
CA VAL A 87 5.80 2.25 1.07
C VAL A 87 5.57 3.64 0.48
N PHE A 88 5.73 4.67 1.30
CA PHE A 88 5.55 6.06 0.91
C PHE A 88 6.73 6.57 0.08
N GLN A 89 6.49 7.61 -0.73
CA GLN A 89 7.56 8.33 -1.43
C GLN A 89 8.42 9.16 -0.46
N ASP A 90 7.82 9.67 0.61
CA ASP A 90 8.52 10.37 1.70
C ASP A 90 8.90 9.40 2.83
N TYR A 91 9.98 9.69 3.56
CA TYR A 91 10.49 8.83 4.63
C TYR A 91 9.47 8.68 5.77
N ALA A 92 8.95 7.47 5.94
CA ALA A 92 8.06 7.09 7.05
C ALA A 92 8.84 6.49 8.24
N LEU A 93 10.01 7.05 8.56
CA LEU A 93 10.81 6.60 9.70
C LEU A 93 10.36 7.29 10.99
N PHE A 94 10.39 6.55 12.10
CA PHE A 94 10.26 7.10 13.45
C PHE A 94 11.62 7.69 13.86
N PRO A 95 11.77 9.03 13.93
CA PRO A 95 13.08 9.66 14.09
C PRO A 95 13.70 9.46 15.49
N HIS A 96 12.89 8.98 16.44
CA HIS A 96 13.30 8.66 17.80
C HIS A 96 13.66 7.18 17.98
N MET A 97 13.65 6.39 16.90
CA MET A 97 13.99 4.98 16.87
C MET A 97 15.24 4.77 16.00
N ASN A 98 16.11 3.84 16.37
CA ASN A 98 17.20 3.39 15.49
C ASN A 98 16.66 2.52 14.33
N ALA A 99 17.52 2.10 13.39
CA ALA A 99 17.06 1.33 12.24
C ALA A 99 16.46 -0.03 12.64
N LEU A 100 17.03 -0.70 13.64
CA LEU A 100 16.51 -1.98 14.13
C LEU A 100 15.10 -1.83 14.71
N GLU A 101 14.89 -0.79 15.52
CA GLU A 101 13.60 -0.47 16.14
C GLU A 101 12.56 -0.10 15.09
N ASN A 102 12.94 0.71 14.09
CA ASN A 102 12.06 1.06 12.96
C ASN A 102 11.56 -0.18 12.21
N VAL A 103 12.47 -1.12 11.89
CA VAL A 103 12.08 -2.35 11.20
C VAL A 103 11.27 -3.28 12.11
N ALA A 104 11.71 -3.47 13.36
CA ALA A 104 11.03 -4.32 14.33
C ALA A 104 9.62 -3.82 14.69
N PHE A 105 9.36 -2.51 14.60
CA PHE A 105 8.06 -1.92 14.84
C PHE A 105 6.97 -2.43 13.88
N GLY A 106 7.33 -2.73 12.63
CA GLY A 106 6.42 -3.27 11.63
C GLY A 106 6.02 -4.73 11.87
N LEU A 107 6.78 -5.47 12.68
CA LEU A 107 6.61 -6.91 12.91
C LEU A 107 5.61 -7.23 14.03
N LYS A 108 4.49 -6.52 14.11
CA LYS A 108 3.53 -6.62 15.24
C LYS A 108 2.91 -8.01 15.39
N GLU A 109 2.71 -8.72 14.29
CA GLU A 109 2.18 -10.09 14.26
C GLU A 109 3.23 -11.15 14.65
N VAL A 110 4.50 -10.78 14.76
CA VAL A 110 5.59 -11.67 15.19
C VAL A 110 5.74 -11.61 16.72
N GLU A 111 6.02 -12.75 17.34
CA GLU A 111 6.33 -12.85 18.77
C GLU A 111 7.41 -11.84 19.16
N ARG A 112 7.19 -11.07 20.24
CA ARG A 112 8.08 -9.97 20.66
C ARG A 112 9.55 -10.38 20.78
N LYS A 113 9.83 -11.60 21.24
CA LYS A 113 11.19 -12.13 21.39
C LYS A 113 11.90 -12.41 20.06
N LYS A 114 11.15 -12.64 18.97
CA LYS A 114 11.68 -12.97 17.65
C LYS A 114 11.88 -11.74 16.74
N ARG A 115 11.22 -10.62 17.04
CA ARG A 115 11.28 -9.39 16.22
C ARG A 115 12.70 -8.86 16.00
N PRO A 116 13.59 -8.79 17.01
CA PRO A 116 14.94 -8.26 16.80
C PRO A 116 15.75 -9.09 15.81
N VAL A 117 15.63 -10.42 15.87
CA VAL A 117 16.33 -11.35 14.97
C VAL A 117 15.86 -11.14 13.54
N LEU A 118 14.54 -11.11 13.33
CA LEU A 118 13.97 -10.91 12.00
C LEU A 118 14.28 -9.51 11.43
N ALA A 119 14.29 -8.48 12.28
CA ALA A 119 14.64 -7.12 11.87
C ALA A 119 16.11 -7.03 11.44
N GLU A 120 17.01 -7.72 12.14
CA GLU A 120 18.43 -7.80 11.77
C GLU A 120 18.65 -8.55 10.45
N GLU A 121 17.91 -9.63 10.21
CA GLU A 121 17.93 -10.33 8.91
C GLU A 121 17.48 -9.42 7.77
N VAL A 122 16.42 -8.62 7.96
CA VAL A 122 15.96 -7.64 6.97
C VAL A 122 17.02 -6.57 6.70
N LEU A 123 17.66 -6.03 7.75
CA LEU A 123 18.73 -5.04 7.59
C LEU A 123 19.94 -5.62 6.84
N CYS A 124 20.30 -6.88 7.09
CA CYS A 124 21.38 -7.55 6.36
C CYS A 124 21.04 -7.72 4.87
N ARG A 125 19.79 -8.08 4.54
CA ARG A 125 19.34 -8.21 3.14
C ARG A 125 19.35 -6.90 2.37
N THR A 126 19.25 -5.76 3.05
CA THR A 126 19.29 -4.42 2.44
C THR A 126 20.66 -3.73 2.56
N GLY A 127 21.67 -4.36 3.17
CA GLY A 127 23.00 -3.78 3.37
C GLY A 127 23.03 -2.64 4.40
N MET A 128 22.12 -2.66 5.37
CA MET A 128 21.92 -1.62 6.38
C MET A 128 22.39 -2.03 7.79
N GLU A 129 23.08 -3.16 7.94
CA GLU A 129 23.52 -3.71 9.23
C GLU A 129 24.37 -2.75 10.06
N LYS A 130 25.18 -1.90 9.40
CA LYS A 130 25.99 -0.86 10.08
C LYS A 130 25.19 0.27 10.72
N TYR A 131 23.89 0.41 10.39
CA TYR A 131 23.00 1.45 10.90
C TYR A 131 22.01 0.93 11.95
N LYS A 132 22.23 -0.29 12.46
CA LYS A 132 21.35 -0.95 13.44
C LYS A 132 21.05 -0.09 14.67
N HIS A 133 22.01 0.73 15.11
CA HIS A 133 21.99 1.52 16.34
C HIS A 133 22.06 3.01 16.08
#